data_AF-A0A2E0MDI0-F1
#
_entry.id   AF-A0A2E0MDI0-F1
#
_cell.length_a   1.000
_cell.length_b   1.000
_cell.length_c   1.000
_cell.angle_alpha   90.00
_cell.angle_beta   90.00
_cell.angle_gamma   90.00
#
_symmetry.space_group_name_H-M   'P 1'
#
loop_
_entity.id
_entity.type
_entity.pdbx_description
1 polymer ?
#
loop_
_entity_poly.entity_id
_entity_poly.type
_entity_poly.pdbx_seq_one_letter_code
_entity_poly.pdbx_strand_id
1 'polypeptide(L)' 'MARSNLKIGIICYPTFGGSGVIATELGTALANNGHKVHFITSSQPVKLNVFEKNIFFHEVVLNSYP' A
#
# COMPACT_ATOMS: atom_id res chain seq x y z
N MET A 1 -14.79 14.83 -16.84
CA MET A 1 -14.14 13.52 -17.07
C MET A 1 -14.35 12.66 -15.83
N ALA A 2 -14.89 11.45 -15.96
CA ALA A 2 -14.92 10.50 -14.85
C ALA A 2 -13.48 10.01 -14.61
N ARG A 3 -12.92 10.23 -13.41
CA ARG A 3 -11.63 9.64 -13.03
C ARG A 3 -11.77 8.12 -13.08
N SER A 4 -10.84 7.42 -13.74
CA SER A 4 -10.87 5.96 -13.82
C SER A 4 -10.54 5.33 -12.47
N ASN A 5 -11.31 4.32 -12.06
CA ASN A 5 -11.01 3.54 -10.85
C ASN A 5 -9.88 2.55 -11.15
N LEU A 6 -8.63 2.98 -10.90
CA LEU A 6 -7.44 2.17 -11.08
C LEU A 6 -7.28 1.06 -10.03
N LYS A 7 -6.51 0.03 -10.39
CA LYS A 7 -5.96 -0.99 -9.48
C LYS A 7 -4.45 -0.73 -9.38
N ILE A 8 -3.97 -0.42 -8.18
CA ILE A 8 -2.62 0.10 -7.94
C ILE A 8 -1.89 -0.83 -6.97
N GLY A 9 -0.70 -1.29 -7.34
CA GLY A 9 0.21 -2.01 -6.44
C GLY A 9 1.25 -1.05 -5.85
N ILE A 10 1.44 -1.09 -4.53
CA ILE A 10 2.47 -0.35 -3.81
C ILE A 10 3.41 -1.34 -3.13
N ILE A 11 4.68 -1.30 -3.52
CA ILE A 11 5.76 -2.09 -2.92
C ILE A 11 6.67 -1.09 -2.21
N CYS A 12 6.85 -1.26 -0.91
CA CYS A 12 7.71 -0.41 -0.11
C CYS A 12 8.30 -1.20 1.07
N TYR A 13 9.32 -0.65 1.72
CA TYR A 13 9.81 -1.21 2.97
C TYR A 13 8.85 -0.81 4.10
N PRO A 14 8.26 -1.77 4.83
CA PRO A 14 7.27 -1.51 5.88
C PRO A 14 7.94 -1.10 7.21
N THR A 15 8.96 -0.25 7.14
CA THR A 15 9.75 0.18 8.30
C THR A 15 9.42 1.61 8.71
N PHE A 16 9.86 2.00 9.92
CA PHE A 16 9.77 3.38 10.40
C PHE A 16 10.80 4.26 9.67
N GLY A 17 10.40 4.76 8.51
CA GLY A 17 11.16 5.71 7.71
C GLY A 17 10.23 6.61 6.90
N GLY A 18 10.77 7.73 6.41
CA GLY A 18 9.98 8.73 5.68
C GLY A 18 9.31 8.15 4.42
N SER A 19 10.01 7.29 3.67
CA SER A 19 9.48 6.68 2.45
C SER A 19 8.31 5.73 2.70
N GLY A 20 8.39 4.86 3.72
CA GLY A 20 7.31 3.95 4.09
C GLY A 20 6.06 4.68 4.56
N VAL A 21 6.24 5.76 5.32
CA VAL A 21 5.13 6.64 5.74
C VAL A 21 4.48 7.28 4.52
N ILE A 22 5.24 7.93 3.64
CA ILE A 22 4.70 8.58 2.44
C ILE A 22 3.99 7.59 1.52
N ALA A 23 4.54 6.39 1.33
CA ALA A 23 3.91 5.34 0.53
C ALA A 23 2.54 4.92 1.11
N THR A 24 2.45 4.83 2.43
CA THR A 24 1.21 4.46 3.12
C THR A 24 0.15 5.57 3.00
N GLU A 25 0.52 6.81 3.30
CA GLU A 25 -0.38 7.97 3.22
C GLU A 25 -0.89 8.20 1.79
N LEU A 26 0.00 8.08 0.79
CA LEU A 26 -0.36 8.17 -0.63
C LEU A 26 -1.35 7.07 -1.02
N GLY A 27 -1.10 5.82 -0.61
CA GLY A 27 -1.99 4.70 -0.91
C GLY A 27 -3.37 4.88 -0.27
N THR A 28 -3.42 5.32 0.99
CA THR A 28 -4.68 5.66 1.66
C THR A 28 -5.43 6.78 0.94
N ALA A 29 -4.74 7.85 0.53
CA ALA A 29 -5.36 8.93 -0.24
C ALA A 29 -5.91 8.44 -1.60
N LEU A 30 -5.20 7.55 -2.29
CA LEU A 30 -5.67 6.94 -3.55
C LEU A 30 -6.89 6.05 -3.32
N ALA A 31 -6.90 5.27 -2.24
CA ALA A 31 -8.03 4.41 -1.87
C ALA A 31 -9.30 5.22 -1.54
N ASN A 32 -9.13 6.32 -0.80
CA ASN A 32 -10.18 7.29 -0.49
C ASN A 32 -10.73 8.00 -1.74
N ASN A 33 -9.91 8.14 -2.78
CA ASN A 33 -10.33 8.64 -4.10
C ASN A 33 -11.02 7.57 -4.98
N GLY A 34 -11.27 6.36 -4.45
CA GLY A 34 -12.02 5.29 -5.15
C GLY A 34 -11.16 4.28 -5.89
N HIS A 35 -9.83 4.39 -5.84
CA HIS A 35 -8.92 3.41 -6.43
C HIS A 35 -8.78 2.18 -5.53
N LYS A 36 -8.52 1.01 -6.13
CA LYS A 36 -8.17 -0.20 -5.38
C LYS A 36 -6.67 -0.24 -5.18
N VAL A 37 -6.21 -0.23 -3.93
CA VAL A 37 -4.79 -0.15 -3.58
C VAL A 37 -4.36 -1.42 -2.88
N HIS A 38 -3.30 -2.03 -3.41
CA HIS A 38 -2.73 -3.29 -2.94
C HIS A 38 -1.32 -3.03 -2.41
N PHE A 39 -1.13 -3.09 -1.09
CA PHE A 39 0.18 -3.04 -0.47
C PHE A 39 0.81 -4.44 -0.48
N ILE A 40 2.02 -4.55 -1.02
CA ILE A 40 2.76 -5.82 -1.18
C ILE A 40 4.09 -5.65 -0.46
N THR A 41 4.16 -6.08 0.78
CA THR A 41 5.30 -5.80 1.67
C THR A 41 5.56 -6.99 2.59
N SER A 42 6.76 -7.06 3.19
CA SER A 42 7.18 -8.18 4.03
C SER A 42 6.48 -8.26 5.39
N SER A 43 5.79 -7.19 5.79
CA SER A 43 4.95 -7.08 6.97
C SER A 43 3.99 -5.90 6.74
N GLN A 44 2.96 -5.76 7.58
CA GLN A 44 2.00 -4.66 7.45
C GLN A 44 2.72 -3.30 7.65
N PRO A 45 2.57 -2.33 6.72
CA PRO A 45 3.12 -1.00 6.91
C PRO A 45 2.56 -0.34 8.18
N VAL A 46 3.44 0.29 8.96
CA VAL A 46 3.17 0.81 10.31
C VAL A 46 1.89 1.66 10.44
N LYS A 47 1.55 2.44 9.41
CA LYS A 47 0.39 3.35 9.41
C LYS A 47 -0.81 2.83 8.62
N LEU A 48 -0.71 1.63 8.06
CA LEU A 48 -1.75 1.13 7.18
C LEU A 48 -2.95 0.64 8.00
N ASN A 49 -4.09 1.32 7.86
CA ASN A 49 -5.36 0.84 8.38
C ASN A 49 -6.03 -0.08 7.36
N VAL A 50 -5.78 -1.38 7.48
CA VAL A 50 -6.29 -2.40 6.54
C VAL A 50 -7.82 -2.56 6.55
N PHE A 51 -8.53 -1.95 7.50
CA PHE A 51 -10.00 -1.94 7.53
C PHE A 51 -10.60 -0.84 6.64
N GLU A 52 -9.78 0.01 6.03
CA GLU A 52 -10.25 1.02 5.09
C GLU A 52 -10.74 0.41 3.77
N LYS A 53 -11.80 0.99 3.23
CA LYS A 53 -12.38 0.57 1.96
C LYS A 53 -11.34 0.72 0.84
N ASN A 54 -11.28 -0.28 -0.04
CA ASN A 54 -10.38 -0.34 -1.20
C ASN A 54 -8.89 -0.51 -0.88
N ILE A 55 -8.51 -0.77 0.37
CA ILE A 55 -7.15 -1.15 0.75
C ILE A 55 -7.06 -2.68 0.89
N PHE A 56 -5.98 -3.25 0.36
CA PHE A 56 -5.66 -4.67 0.46
C PHE A 56 -4.19 -4.82 0.85
N PHE A 57 -3.90 -5.74 1.77
CA PHE A 57 -2.54 -6.05 2.20
C PHE A 57 -2.18 -7.48 1.77
N HIS A 58 -0.99 -7.64 1.19
CA HIS A 58 -0.41 -8.88 0.72
C HIS A 58 0.96 -9.02 1.37
N GLU A 59 1.06 -9.91 2.36
CA GLU A 59 2.33 -10.23 2.98
C GLU A 59 3.16 -11.12 2.05
N VAL A 60 4.43 -10.77 1.85
CA VAL A 60 5.35 -11.55 1.01
C VAL A 60 6.60 -11.93 1.77
N VAL A 61 7.10 -13.14 1.54
CA VAL A 61 8.40 -13.56 2.07
C VAL A 61 9.49 -13.01 1.16
N LEU A 62 10.46 -12.30 1.74
CA LEU A 62 11.66 -11.89 1.02
C LEU A 62 12.56 -13.12 0.88
N ASN A 63 12.65 -13.67 -0.34
CA ASN A 63 13.69 -14.65 -0.62
C ASN A 63 15.05 -13.95 -0.75
N SER A 64 16.07 -14.52 -0.12
CA SER A 64 17.45 -14.13 -0.40
C SER A 64 17.77 -14.45 -1.86
N TYR A 65 18.11 -13.42 -2.62
CA TYR A 65 18.69 -13.61 -3.95
C TYR A 65 20.19 -13.95 -3.78
N PRO A 66 20.72 -14.99 -4.47
CA PRO A 66 22.12 -15.37 -4.37
C PRO A 66 23.08 -14.29 -4.90
#